data_AF-A0A8T4MV32-F1
#
_entry.id   AF-A0A8T4MV32-F1
#
_cell.length_a   1.000
_cell.length_b   1.000
_cell.length_c   1.000
_cell.angle_alpha   90.00
_cell.angle_beta   90.00
_cell.angle_gamma   90.00
#
_symmetry.space_group_name_H-M   'P 1'
#
loop_
_entity.id
_entity.type
_entity.pdbx_description
1 polymer ?
#
loop_
_entity_poly.entity_id
_entity_poly.type
_entity_poly.pdbx_seq_one_letter_code
_entity_poly.pdbx_strand_id
1 'polypeptide(L)'
;ARLLKYSFYKRSFNYAIVLIRKKEARIKDKMNKYGYLALIVYVAIPLPIVGVYSGCIIAWLLNLPRRKSILAISIGAAISTLLVTLASVGIISAFFA
;
A
#
# COMPACT_ATOMS: atom_id res chain seq x y z
N ALA A 1 -2.26 -31.54 3.20
CA ALA A 1 -3.29 -31.75 2.14
C ALA A 1 -3.95 -33.15 2.15
N ARG A 2 -3.95 -33.90 3.27
CA ARG A 2 -4.58 -35.25 3.35
C ARG A 2 -6.10 -35.23 3.57
N LEU A 3 -6.67 -34.12 4.05
CA LEU A 3 -8.11 -34.00 4.39
C LEU A 3 -9.04 -33.77 3.18
N LEU A 4 -8.51 -33.32 2.03
CA LEU A 4 -9.29 -33.12 0.80
C LEU A 4 -9.67 -34.43 0.08
N LYS A 5 -9.22 -35.57 0.58
CA LYS A 5 -9.50 -36.90 0.01
C LYS A 5 -10.96 -37.33 0.22
N TYR A 6 -11.65 -36.78 1.22
CA TYR A 6 -13.07 -37.08 1.49
C TYR A 6 -13.99 -36.17 0.65
N SER A 7 -14.84 -36.79 -0.19
CA SER A 7 -15.77 -36.10 -1.12
C SER A 7 -16.64 -35.04 -0.44
N PHE A 8 -17.11 -35.34 0.78
CA PHE A 8 -17.94 -34.45 1.57
C PHE A 8 -17.20 -33.19 2.03
N TYR A 9 -15.95 -33.36 2.51
CA TYR A 9 -15.12 -32.24 2.98
C TYR A 9 -14.68 -31.35 1.81
N LYS A 10 -14.38 -31.96 0.65
CA LYS A 10 -14.01 -31.24 -0.58
C LYS A 10 -15.11 -30.28 -1.05
N ARG A 11 -16.39 -30.64 -0.88
CA ARG A 11 -17.53 -29.83 -1.33
C ARG A 11 -17.72 -28.58 -0.46
N SER A 12 -17.73 -28.72 0.86
CA SER A 12 -17.84 -27.59 1.80
C SER A 12 -16.60 -26.68 1.75
N PHE A 13 -15.42 -27.27 1.62
CA PHE A 13 -14.17 -26.52 1.48
C PHE A 13 -14.14 -25.70 0.19
N ASN A 14 -14.50 -26.28 -0.95
CA ASN A 14 -14.57 -25.54 -2.22
C ASN A 14 -15.60 -24.41 -2.17
N TYR A 15 -16.73 -24.61 -1.50
CA TYR A 15 -17.72 -23.56 -1.33
C TYR A 15 -17.18 -22.37 -0.53
N ALA A 16 -16.49 -22.63 0.59
CA ALA A 16 -15.82 -21.60 1.38
C ALA A 16 -14.74 -20.86 0.59
N ILE A 17 -13.90 -21.58 -0.18
CA ILE A 17 -12.86 -20.98 -1.02
C ILE A 17 -13.46 -20.05 -2.09
N VAL A 18 -14.57 -20.43 -2.72
CA VAL A 18 -15.24 -19.60 -3.74
C VAL A 18 -15.81 -18.33 -3.12
N LEU A 19 -16.37 -18.41 -1.92
CA LEU A 19 -16.86 -17.24 -1.17
C LEU A 19 -15.72 -16.28 -0.82
N ILE A 20 -14.60 -16.82 -0.32
CA ILE A 20 -13.41 -16.04 0.03
C ILE A 20 -12.83 -15.38 -1.23
N ARG A 21 -12.66 -16.11 -2.33
CA ARG A 21 -12.17 -15.57 -3.60
C ARG A 21 -13.07 -14.47 -4.17
N LYS A 22 -14.40 -14.62 -4.11
CA LYS A 22 -15.35 -13.57 -4.53
C LYS A 22 -15.20 -12.31 -3.69
N LYS A 23 -15.05 -12.43 -2.37
CA LYS A 23 -14.83 -11.28 -1.48
C LYS A 23 -13.47 -10.62 -1.76
N GLU A 24 -12.42 -11.42 -1.90
CA GLU A 24 -11.06 -10.94 -2.19
C GLU A 24 -11.02 -10.17 -3.52
N ALA A 25 -11.70 -10.65 -4.57
CA ALA A 25 -11.77 -9.96 -5.85
C ALA A 25 -12.43 -8.57 -5.74
N ARG A 26 -13.55 -8.46 -4.98
CA ARG A 26 -14.22 -7.15 -4.76
C ARG A 26 -13.37 -6.19 -3.94
N ILE A 27 -12.65 -6.70 -2.94
CA ILE A 27 -11.76 -5.89 -2.10
C ILE A 27 -10.55 -5.43 -2.92
N LYS A 28 -9.93 -6.32 -3.70
CA LYS A 28 -8.83 -5.98 -4.60
C LYS A 28 -9.17 -4.87 -5.57
N ASP A 29 -10.38 -4.84 -6.11
CA ASP A 29 -10.78 -3.83 -7.08
C ASP A 29 -10.88 -2.42 -6.44
N LYS A 30 -11.49 -2.34 -5.26
CA LYS A 30 -11.51 -1.10 -4.45
C LYS A 30 -10.10 -0.66 -4.04
N MET A 31 -9.27 -1.60 -3.61
CA MET A 31 -7.90 -1.32 -3.18
C MET A 31 -6.97 -0.97 -4.33
N ASN A 32 -7.23 -1.45 -5.54
CA ASN A 32 -6.49 -1.04 -6.74
C ASN A 32 -6.76 0.42 -7.10
N LYS A 33 -7.95 0.96 -6.83
CA LYS A 33 -8.26 2.37 -7.09
C LYS A 33 -7.75 3.29 -5.98
N TYR A 34 -8.08 2.96 -4.73
CA TYR A 34 -7.84 3.89 -3.61
C TYR A 34 -6.57 3.56 -2.82
N GLY A 35 -6.11 2.31 -2.82
CA GLY A 35 -4.96 1.87 -2.04
C GLY A 35 -3.66 2.54 -2.47
N TYR A 36 -3.38 2.64 -3.78
CA TYR A 36 -2.16 3.31 -4.25
C TYR A 36 -2.23 4.83 -4.11
N LEU A 37 -3.40 5.44 -4.33
CA LEU A 37 -3.56 6.88 -4.15
C LEU A 37 -3.34 7.27 -2.68
N ALA A 38 -3.96 6.53 -1.76
CA ALA A 38 -3.74 6.72 -0.33
C ALA A 38 -2.26 6.53 0.04
N LEU A 39 -1.58 5.55 -0.57
CA LEU A 39 -0.16 5.30 -0.34
C LEU A 39 0.73 6.44 -0.82
N ILE A 40 0.47 6.99 -2.01
CA ILE A 40 1.20 8.14 -2.56
C ILE A 40 1.02 9.35 -1.65
N VAL A 41 -0.22 9.69 -1.30
CA VAL A 41 -0.52 10.85 -0.44
C VAL A 41 0.09 10.68 0.94
N TYR A 42 0.00 9.49 1.53
CA TYR A 42 0.58 9.19 2.84
C TYR A 42 2.10 9.38 2.86
N VAL A 43 2.81 8.92 1.81
CA VAL A 43 4.27 9.07 1.71
C VAL A 43 4.69 10.49 1.30
N ALA A 44 3.86 11.18 0.51
CA ALA A 44 4.14 12.53 0.02
C ALA A 44 4.12 13.59 1.12
N ILE A 45 3.31 13.40 2.18
CA ILE A 45 3.27 14.32 3.31
C ILE A 45 4.57 14.13 4.12
N PRO A 46 5.42 15.15 4.24
CA PRO A 46 6.69 15.05 4.94
C PRO A 46 6.48 15.12 6.45
N LEU A 47 6.02 14.01 7.05
CA LEU A 47 5.97 13.87 8.51
C LEU A 47 7.24 13.17 8.99
N PRO A 48 7.82 13.56 10.13
CA PRO A 48 9.10 13.01 10.61
C PRO A 48 9.06 11.50 10.94
N ILE A 49 7.87 10.94 11.14
CA ILE A 49 7.63 9.53 11.53
C ILE A 49 7.00 8.71 10.38
N VAL A 50 6.63 9.36 9.27
CA VAL A 50 5.97 8.71 8.14
C VAL A 50 6.89 8.74 6.93
N GLY A 51 6.96 7.64 6.19
CA GLY A 51 7.73 7.64 4.96
C GLY A 51 7.64 6.33 4.20
N VAL A 52 8.69 6.08 3.42
CA VAL A 52 8.84 4.90 2.55
C VAL A 52 8.69 3.60 3.35
N TYR A 53 9.32 3.51 4.53
CA TYR A 53 9.30 2.30 5.35
C TYR A 53 7.89 1.98 5.88
N SER A 54 7.14 2.99 6.35
CA SER A 54 5.76 2.78 6.82
C SER A 54 4.82 2.54 5.63
N GLY A 55 5.07 3.17 4.48
CA GLY A 55 4.41 2.87 3.21
C GLY A 55 4.57 1.40 2.79
N CYS A 56 5.76 0.82 2.96
CA CYS A 56 6.00 -0.61 2.68
C CYS A 56 5.15 -1.52 3.59
N ILE A 57 5.04 -1.20 4.87
CA ILE A 57 4.23 -1.95 5.83
C ILE A 57 2.74 -1.85 5.47
N ILE A 58 2.26 -0.65 5.15
CA ILE A 58 0.87 -0.43 4.72
C ILE A 58 0.58 -1.20 3.44
N ALA A 59 1.48 -1.14 2.44
CA ALA A 59 1.30 -1.89 1.19
C ALA A 59 1.26 -3.40 1.42
N TRP A 60 2.06 -3.92 2.35
CA TRP A 60 2.05 -5.33 2.73
C TRP A 60 0.76 -5.72 3.46
N LEU A 61 0.32 -4.92 4.43
CA LEU A 61 -0.92 -5.16 5.18
C LEU A 61 -2.15 -5.13 4.28
N LEU A 62 -2.14 -4.20 3.32
CA LEU A 62 -3.16 -4.05 2.29
C LEU A 62 -3.05 -5.09 1.16
N ASN A 63 -2.06 -5.99 1.23
CA ASN A 63 -1.80 -7.04 0.24
C ASN A 63 -1.78 -6.50 -1.21
N LEU A 64 -1.20 -5.30 -1.37
CA LEU A 64 -1.07 -4.65 -2.67
C LEU A 64 0.05 -5.33 -3.48
N PRO A 65 -0.09 -5.44 -4.81
CA PRO A 65 0.94 -6.00 -5.67
C PRO A 65 2.21 -5.16 -5.61
N ARG A 66 3.29 -5.80 -5.15
CA ARG A 66 4.61 -5.23 -4.90
C ARG A 66 5.09 -4.27 -5.99
N ARG A 67 4.97 -4.66 -7.26
CA ARG A 67 5.42 -3.84 -8.40
C ARG A 67 4.76 -2.46 -8.45
N LYS A 68 3.43 -2.41 -8.24
CA LYS A 68 2.68 -1.15 -8.27
C LYS A 68 2.91 -0.34 -6.99
N SER A 69 3.01 -1.02 -5.84
CA SER A 69 3.32 -0.37 -4.57
C SER A 69 4.69 0.30 -4.57
N ILE A 70 5.71 -0.34 -5.14
CA ILE A 70 7.05 0.26 -5.27
C ILE A 70 6.96 1.55 -6.11
N LEU A 71 6.31 1.52 -7.26
CA LEU A 71 6.13 2.71 -8.10
C LEU A 71 5.37 3.82 -7.36
N ALA A 72 4.28 3.49 -6.67
CA ALA A 72 3.49 4.43 -5.89
C ALA A 72 4.32 5.08 -4.75
N ILE A 73 5.08 4.27 -4.01
CA ILE A 73 5.93 4.76 -2.91
C ILE A 73 7.06 5.64 -3.45
N SER A 74 7.69 5.25 -4.56
CA SER A 74 8.75 6.06 -5.18
C SER A 74 8.25 7.43 -5.65
N ILE A 75 7.04 7.49 -6.22
CA ILE A 75 6.42 8.76 -6.62
C ILE A 75 6.14 9.63 -5.39
N GLY A 76 5.54 9.06 -4.33
CA GLY A 76 5.30 9.79 -3.08
C GLY A 76 6.61 10.29 -2.45
N ALA A 77 7.66 9.48 -2.46
CA ALA A 77 8.96 9.84 -1.90
C ALA A 77 9.64 10.97 -2.68
N ALA A 78 9.55 10.97 -4.01
CA ALA A 78 10.05 12.05 -4.85
C ALA A 78 9.35 13.39 -4.53
N ILE A 79 8.03 13.37 -4.37
CA ILE A 79 7.24 14.55 -4.00
C ILE A 79 7.63 15.04 -2.60
N SER A 80 7.72 14.14 -1.63
CA SER A 80 8.13 14.47 -0.25
C SER A 80 9.51 15.13 -0.22
N THR A 81 10.47 14.57 -0.98
CA THR A 81 11.83 15.11 -1.07
C THR A 81 11.85 16.52 -1.65
N LEU A 82 11.10 16.76 -2.74
CA LEU A 82 10.96 18.08 -3.34
C LEU A 82 10.38 19.11 -2.36
N LEU A 83 9.29 18.76 -1.67
CA LEU A 83 8.66 19.63 -0.68
C LEU A 83 9.60 19.98 0.48
N VAL A 84 10.27 18.97 1.05
CA VAL A 84 11.21 19.17 2.16
C VAL A 84 12.41 20.01 1.73
N THR A 85 12.93 19.79 0.52
CA THR A 85 14.07 20.56 0.00
C THR A 85 13.70 22.03 -0.18
N LEU A 86 12.55 22.31 -0.79
CA LEU A 86 12.05 23.68 -0.97
C LEU A 86 11.82 24.39 0.38
N ALA A 87 11.19 23.70 1.32
CA ALA A 87 10.97 24.23 2.67
C ALA A 87 12.30 24.50 3.38
N SER A 88 13.26 23.58 3.28
CA SER A 88 14.58 23.72 3.93
C SER A 88 15.38 24.87 3.35
N VAL A 89 15.45 25.01 2.02
CA VAL A 89 16.17 26.14 1.38
C VAL A 89 15.56 27.48 1.76
N GLY A 90 14.23 27.59 1.78
CA GLY A 90 13.54 28.81 2.22
C GLY A 90 13.86 29.16 3.68
N ILE A 91 13.77 28.18 4.59
CA ILE A 91 14.11 28.38 6.02
C ILE A 91 15.57 28.76 6.19
N ILE A 92 16.50 28.09 5.50
CA ILE A 92 17.94 28.39 5.57
C ILE A 92 18.20 29.82 5.08
N SER A 93 17.59 30.23 3.97
CA SER A 93 17.74 31.61 3.47
C SER A 93 17.19 32.66 4.42
N ALA A 94 16.08 32.37 5.10
CA ALA A 94 15.47 33.28 6.08
C ALA A 94 16.24 33.35 7.40
N PHE A 95 17.02 32.32 7.73
CA PHE A 95 17.81 32.27 8.97
C PHE A 95 19.23 32.85 8.80
N PHE A 96 19.78 32.83 7.58
CA PHE A 96 21.08 33.40 7.24
C PHE A 96 21.02 34.80 6.63
N ALA A 97 19.83 35.32 6.33
CA ALA A 97 19.59 36.73 5.98
C ALA A 97 19.40 37.57 7.24
#